data_AF-A0A8T2UXD1-F1
#
_entry.id   AF-A0A8T2UXD1-F1
#
_cell.length_a   1.000
_cell.length_b   1.000
_cell.length_c   1.000
_cell.angle_alpha   90.00
_cell.angle_beta   90.00
_cell.angle_gamma   90.00
#
_symmetry.space_group_name_H-M   'P 1'
#
loop_
_entity.id
_entity.type
_entity.pdbx_description
1 polymer ?
#
loop_
_entity_poly.entity_id
_entity_poly.type
_entity_poly.pdbx_seq_one_letter_code
_entity_poly.pdbx_strand_id
1 'polypeptide(L)'
;MDDLLSLGLKHAKKALLSGCSAGALASMIHCDDFRKQLPDNAVVKCISDAGFFVDVRDVMNKATIQSFYRDVVSLHGMAPQLSASCTRGDKCIFPQYLVRGIKTPLFVLNAAYDTWQIQNILVPTTEQSHSWQFCINDPAECSKDQLGLLQGFRVNMLEALDAVEASEEGGLFINSCFIHCQSEFDMTWHRQRTPVINQRSVAEAVGDWFFKRRPAKYIDCPYPCNPSCFKIGVWSSPTSN
;
A
#
# COMPACT_ATOMS: atom_id res chain seq x y z
N MET A 1 0.21 14.98 -18.03
CA MET A 1 0.66 16.00 -17.07
C MET A 1 0.60 17.40 -17.69
N ASP A 2 1.16 17.59 -18.89
CA ASP A 2 1.16 18.86 -19.62
C ASP A 2 -0.23 19.51 -19.70
N ASP A 3 -1.27 18.73 -19.96
CA ASP A 3 -2.65 19.23 -19.98
C ASP A 3 -3.05 19.85 -18.63
N LEU A 4 -2.85 19.14 -17.51
CA LEU A 4 -3.18 19.66 -16.17
C LEU A 4 -2.34 20.88 -15.80
N LEU A 5 -1.05 20.88 -16.18
CA LEU A 5 -0.17 22.03 -15.99
C LEU A 5 -0.71 23.25 -16.75
N SER A 6 -1.17 23.06 -17.98
CA SER A 6 -1.78 24.12 -18.80
C SER A 6 -3.09 24.63 -18.20
N LEU A 7 -3.87 23.76 -17.56
CA LEU A 7 -5.15 24.08 -16.92
C LEU A 7 -5.01 24.67 -15.50
N GLY A 8 -3.78 24.92 -15.04
CA GLY A 8 -3.52 25.67 -13.81
C GLY A 8 -2.75 24.91 -12.74
N LEU A 9 -2.46 23.61 -12.92
CA LEU A 9 -1.66 22.84 -11.96
C LEU A 9 -0.25 23.44 -11.78
N LYS A 10 0.30 24.09 -12.81
CA LYS A 10 1.59 24.81 -12.74
C LYS A 10 1.60 25.97 -11.72
N HIS A 11 0.44 26.38 -11.21
CA HIS A 11 0.29 27.44 -10.20
C HIS A 11 -0.19 26.88 -8.84
N ALA A 12 -0.27 25.56 -8.69
CA ALA A 12 -0.73 24.96 -7.45
C ALA A 12 0.23 25.25 -6.30
N LYS A 13 -0.33 25.71 -5.17
CA LYS A 13 0.43 25.90 -3.91
C LYS A 13 0.63 24.60 -3.15
N LYS A 14 -0.27 23.63 -3.39
CA LYS A 14 -0.30 22.33 -2.74
C LYS A 14 -0.74 21.30 -3.79
N ALA A 15 -0.03 20.19 -3.87
CA ALA A 15 -0.36 19.09 -4.76
C ALA A 15 -0.08 17.75 -4.08
N LEU A 16 -0.89 16.75 -4.42
CA LEU A 16 -0.81 15.41 -3.87
C LEU A 16 -0.93 14.43 -5.02
N LEU A 17 0.09 13.60 -5.22
CA LEU A 17 0.02 12.48 -6.14
C LEU A 17 -0.41 11.24 -5.37
N SER A 18 -1.48 10.60 -5.79
CA SER A 18 -1.99 9.40 -5.15
C SER A 18 -2.48 8.41 -6.18
N GLY A 19 -2.51 7.14 -5.78
CA GLY A 19 -3.22 6.09 -6.49
C GLY A 19 -3.41 4.90 -5.56
N CYS A 20 -4.22 3.93 -5.99
CA CYS A 20 -4.30 2.63 -5.36
C CYS A 20 -3.56 1.54 -6.16
N SER A 21 -3.02 0.52 -5.49
CA SER A 21 -2.55 -0.73 -6.11
C SER A 21 -1.40 -0.47 -7.09
N ALA A 22 -1.53 -0.89 -8.35
CA ALA A 22 -0.58 -0.53 -9.40
C ALA A 22 -0.40 1.01 -9.54
N GLY A 23 -1.48 1.79 -9.35
CA GLY A 23 -1.43 3.25 -9.34
C GLY A 23 -0.68 3.84 -8.13
N ALA A 24 -0.73 3.17 -6.98
CA ALA A 24 0.05 3.53 -5.80
C ALA A 24 1.54 3.27 -6.02
N LEU A 25 1.88 2.13 -6.63
CA LEU A 25 3.24 1.81 -7.03
C LEU A 25 3.78 2.82 -8.05
N ALA A 26 2.98 3.16 -9.07
CA ALA A 26 3.31 4.22 -10.02
C ALA A 26 3.49 5.58 -9.33
N SER A 27 2.64 5.91 -8.34
CA SER A 27 2.76 7.14 -7.56
C SER A 27 4.08 7.21 -6.79
N MET A 28 4.58 6.09 -6.25
CA MET A 28 5.91 6.03 -5.63
C MET A 28 7.03 6.22 -6.65
N ILE A 29 6.98 5.48 -7.76
CA ILE A 29 8.00 5.53 -8.82
C ILE A 29 8.13 6.95 -9.38
N HIS A 30 7.01 7.64 -9.62
CA HIS A 30 6.97 8.96 -10.24
C HIS A 30 6.88 10.13 -9.25
N CYS A 31 6.98 9.88 -7.94
CA CYS A 31 6.75 10.90 -6.92
C CYS A 31 7.68 12.12 -7.08
N ASP A 32 8.98 11.87 -7.28
CA ASP A 32 9.97 12.92 -7.46
C ASP A 32 9.85 13.62 -8.82
N ASP A 33 9.44 12.91 -9.86
CA ASP A 33 9.21 13.51 -11.19
C ASP A 33 7.97 14.39 -11.21
N PHE A 34 6.94 14.04 -10.44
CA PHE A 34 5.78 14.88 -10.20
C PHE A 34 6.17 16.15 -9.43
N ARG A 35 7.00 16.02 -8.37
CA ARG A 35 7.53 17.18 -7.62
C ARG A 35 8.28 18.17 -8.51
N LYS A 36 9.10 17.69 -9.45
CA LYS A 36 9.92 18.52 -10.34
C LYS A 36 9.09 19.35 -11.33
N GLN A 37 7.86 18.93 -11.64
CA GLN A 37 6.99 19.63 -12.58
C GLN A 37 6.23 20.82 -11.95
N LEU A 38 6.31 20.98 -10.63
CA LEU A 38 5.56 21.96 -9.87
C LEU A 38 6.47 23.05 -9.30
N PRO A 39 5.93 24.25 -8.98
CA PRO A 39 6.73 25.35 -8.45
C PRO A 39 7.57 24.95 -7.24
N ASP A 40 8.77 25.53 -7.11
CA ASP A 40 9.68 25.22 -6.01
C ASP A 40 9.09 25.51 -4.63
N ASN A 41 8.22 26.51 -4.53
CA ASN A 41 7.53 26.89 -3.30
C ASN A 41 6.22 26.12 -3.05
N ALA A 42 5.83 25.19 -3.93
CA ALA A 42 4.65 24.37 -3.74
C ALA A 42 4.92 23.23 -2.72
N VAL A 43 3.93 22.94 -1.88
CA VAL A 43 3.94 21.74 -1.03
C VAL A 43 3.46 20.56 -1.89
N VAL A 44 4.39 19.69 -2.26
CA VAL A 44 4.08 18.49 -3.04
C VAL A 44 4.42 17.26 -2.21
N LYS A 45 3.50 16.31 -2.16
CA LYS A 45 3.65 15.05 -1.44
C LYS A 45 2.99 13.91 -2.21
N CYS A 46 3.27 12.67 -1.83
CA CYS A 46 2.69 11.49 -2.48
C CYS A 46 2.06 10.52 -1.47
N ILE A 47 1.00 9.83 -1.88
CA ILE A 47 0.37 8.73 -1.14
C ILE A 47 0.44 7.46 -1.97
N SER A 48 0.90 6.39 -1.33
CA SER A 48 0.79 5.03 -1.83
C SER A 48 -0.29 4.31 -1.04
N ASP A 49 -1.43 4.04 -1.66
CA ASP A 49 -2.51 3.24 -1.07
C ASP A 49 -2.49 1.81 -1.61
N ALA A 50 -2.26 0.81 -0.75
CA ALA A 50 -2.20 -0.59 -1.15
C ALA A 50 -1.17 -0.89 -2.27
N GLY A 51 -0.14 -0.07 -2.38
CA GLY A 51 0.95 -0.21 -3.37
C GLY A 51 2.23 -0.78 -2.81
N PHE A 52 2.30 -1.02 -1.49
CA PHE A 52 3.50 -1.49 -0.81
C PHE A 52 3.63 -3.02 -0.86
N PHE A 53 3.86 -3.57 -2.06
CA PHE A 53 4.00 -5.02 -2.25
C PHE A 53 5.36 -5.53 -1.78
N VAL A 54 5.36 -6.54 -0.90
CA VAL A 54 6.59 -7.02 -0.24
C VAL A 54 7.22 -8.20 -0.99
N ASP A 55 8.51 -8.12 -1.29
CA ASP A 55 9.34 -9.17 -1.91
C ASP A 55 9.57 -10.33 -0.93
N VAL A 56 8.59 -11.23 -0.84
CA VAL A 56 8.60 -12.42 0.02
C VAL A 56 8.35 -13.69 -0.80
N ARG A 57 8.70 -14.84 -0.23
CA ARG A 57 8.34 -16.14 -0.79
C ARG A 57 6.89 -16.49 -0.44
N ASP A 58 6.23 -17.23 -1.31
CA ASP A 58 4.87 -17.72 -1.09
C ASP A 58 4.84 -18.87 -0.05
N VAL A 59 3.64 -19.34 0.28
CA VAL A 59 3.42 -20.43 1.25
C VAL A 59 4.02 -21.78 0.81
N MET A 60 4.43 -21.91 -0.45
CA MET A 60 5.15 -23.05 -1.01
C MET A 60 6.66 -22.79 -1.14
N ASN A 61 7.16 -21.71 -0.53
CA ASN A 61 8.55 -21.27 -0.53
C ASN A 61 9.10 -20.89 -1.92
N LYS A 62 8.24 -20.51 -2.87
CA LYS A 62 8.66 -20.04 -4.21
C LYS A 62 8.71 -18.52 -4.27
N ALA A 63 9.59 -18.00 -5.12
CA ALA A 63 9.73 -16.57 -5.37
C ALA A 63 8.68 -16.05 -6.38
N THR A 64 7.41 -16.39 -6.17
CA THR A 64 6.29 -16.12 -7.09
C THR A 64 6.17 -14.64 -7.40
N ILE A 65 6.30 -13.78 -6.38
CA ILE A 65 6.23 -12.33 -6.56
C ILE A 65 7.36 -11.78 -7.44
N GLN A 66 8.57 -12.31 -7.32
CA GLN A 66 9.71 -11.88 -8.13
C GLN A 66 9.54 -12.24 -9.59
N SER A 67 9.00 -13.44 -9.87
CA SER A 67 8.66 -13.82 -11.23
C SER A 67 7.57 -12.93 -11.82
N PHE A 68 6.48 -12.72 -11.07
CA PHE A 68 5.38 -11.85 -11.48
C PHE A 68 5.87 -10.43 -11.85
N TYR A 69 6.63 -9.79 -10.95
CA TYR A 69 7.09 -8.43 -11.20
C TYR A 69 8.20 -8.32 -12.25
N ARG A 70 9.05 -9.34 -12.42
CA ARG A 70 9.99 -9.38 -13.56
C ARG A 70 9.21 -9.34 -14.88
N ASP A 71 8.13 -10.10 -14.97
CA ASP A 71 7.29 -10.13 -16.17
C ASP A 71 6.58 -8.77 -16.37
N VAL A 72 6.13 -8.11 -15.30
CA VAL A 72 5.60 -6.72 -15.35
C VAL A 72 6.66 -5.73 -15.84
N VAL A 73 7.86 -5.75 -15.27
CA VAL A 73 8.98 -4.85 -15.68
C VAL A 73 9.31 -5.05 -17.14
N SER A 74 9.39 -6.30 -17.59
CA SER A 74 9.69 -6.65 -18.98
C SER A 74 8.58 -6.21 -19.93
N LEU A 75 7.31 -6.52 -19.60
CA LEU A 75 6.15 -6.20 -20.42
C LEU A 75 5.99 -4.69 -20.62
N HIS A 76 6.14 -3.91 -19.56
CA HIS A 76 5.95 -2.46 -19.59
C HIS A 76 7.22 -1.68 -19.94
N GLY A 77 8.36 -2.35 -20.13
CA GLY A 77 9.63 -1.71 -20.42
C GLY A 77 10.06 -0.72 -19.33
N MET A 78 9.78 -1.04 -18.06
CA MET A 78 9.91 -0.11 -16.93
C MET A 78 11.35 0.08 -16.43
N ALA A 79 12.31 -0.72 -16.92
CA ALA A 79 13.68 -0.71 -16.42
C ALA A 79 14.32 0.70 -16.38
N PRO A 80 14.12 1.59 -17.38
CA PRO A 80 14.62 2.97 -17.32
C PRO A 80 13.93 3.87 -16.27
N GLN A 81 12.69 3.56 -15.87
CA GLN A 81 11.88 4.37 -14.95
C GLN A 81 12.06 3.94 -13.49
N LEU A 82 12.51 2.71 -13.24
CA LEU A 82 12.88 2.28 -11.90
C LEU A 82 14.10 3.09 -11.47
N SER A 83 13.91 3.91 -10.43
CA SER A 83 14.83 4.97 -10.01
C SER A 83 16.31 4.62 -10.18
N ALA A 84 17.08 5.55 -10.75
CA ALA A 84 18.54 5.45 -10.85
C ALA A 84 19.23 5.27 -9.48
N SER A 85 18.56 5.63 -8.38
CA SER A 85 19.08 5.44 -7.02
C SER A 85 18.99 3.99 -6.51
N CYS A 86 18.23 3.13 -7.19
CA CYS A 86 18.10 1.73 -6.81
C CYS A 86 19.00 0.86 -7.71
N THR A 87 19.95 0.16 -7.09
CA THR A 87 20.99 -0.64 -7.80
C THR A 87 20.65 -2.11 -7.92
N ARG A 88 19.42 -2.53 -7.56
CA ARG A 88 19.01 -3.95 -7.50
C ARG A 88 18.32 -4.47 -8.76
N GLY A 89 18.51 -3.79 -9.91
CA GLY A 89 17.93 -4.19 -11.20
C GLY A 89 16.40 -4.24 -11.16
N ASP A 90 15.80 -5.28 -11.73
CA ASP A 90 14.34 -5.46 -11.78
C ASP A 90 13.67 -5.47 -10.40
N LYS A 91 14.42 -5.79 -9.33
CA LYS A 91 13.88 -5.71 -7.97
C LYS A 91 13.51 -4.30 -7.56
N CYS A 92 14.00 -3.26 -8.24
CA CYS A 92 13.69 -1.88 -7.93
C CYS A 92 12.21 -1.51 -8.14
N ILE A 93 11.42 -2.41 -8.73
CA ILE A 93 9.95 -2.29 -8.72
C ILE A 93 9.34 -2.56 -7.34
N PHE A 94 10.04 -3.26 -6.43
CA PHE A 94 9.54 -3.46 -5.07
C PHE A 94 9.75 -2.22 -4.21
N PRO A 95 8.68 -1.72 -3.57
CA PRO A 95 8.71 -0.56 -2.68
C PRO A 95 9.83 -0.58 -1.64
N GLN A 96 10.09 -1.73 -1.03
CA GLN A 96 11.13 -1.88 0.01
C GLN A 96 12.56 -1.55 -0.45
N TYR A 97 12.82 -1.51 -1.77
CA TYR A 97 14.11 -1.12 -2.32
C TYR A 97 14.10 0.29 -2.91
N LEU A 98 12.99 0.77 -3.46
CA LEU A 98 12.92 2.08 -4.10
C LEU A 98 12.62 3.23 -3.14
N VAL A 99 11.88 3.01 -2.04
CA VAL A 99 11.42 4.10 -1.15
C VAL A 99 12.55 4.86 -0.47
N ARG A 100 13.73 4.24 -0.28
CA ARG A 100 14.94 4.95 0.23
C ARG A 100 15.45 6.03 -0.74
N GLY A 101 15.11 5.90 -2.02
CA GLY A 101 15.52 6.84 -3.07
C GLY A 101 14.59 8.01 -3.27
N ILE A 102 13.35 7.94 -2.77
CA ILE A 102 12.34 8.98 -2.94
C ILE A 102 12.67 10.15 -2.01
N LYS A 103 12.81 11.35 -2.57
CA LYS A 103 13.11 12.57 -1.82
C LYS A 103 11.85 13.32 -1.39
N THR A 104 10.80 13.21 -2.17
CA THR A 104 9.52 13.88 -1.92
C THR A 104 8.78 13.16 -0.78
N PRO A 105 8.16 13.88 0.18
CA PRO A 105 7.46 13.24 1.30
C PRO A 105 6.41 12.22 0.84
N LEU A 106 6.53 11.00 1.36
CA LEU A 106 5.67 9.86 1.03
C LEU A 106 4.87 9.41 2.25
N PHE A 107 3.58 9.18 2.04
CA PHE A 107 2.71 8.49 3.00
C PHE A 107 2.38 7.10 2.45
N VAL A 108 2.63 6.05 3.24
CA VAL A 108 2.22 4.69 2.89
C VAL A 108 0.97 4.32 3.70
N LEU A 109 -0.13 4.15 2.97
CA LEU A 109 -1.38 3.59 3.45
C LEU A 109 -1.45 2.16 2.93
N ASN A 110 -1.43 1.17 3.81
CA ASN A 110 -1.46 -0.21 3.37
C ASN A 110 -2.07 -1.10 4.44
N ALA A 111 -2.81 -2.13 4.05
CA ALA A 111 -3.18 -3.18 4.98
C ALA A 111 -1.97 -4.05 5.28
N ALA A 112 -1.77 -4.44 6.53
CA ALA A 112 -0.78 -5.45 6.93
C ALA A 112 -1.06 -6.82 6.28
N TYR A 113 -2.33 -7.06 5.95
CA TYR A 113 -2.82 -8.25 5.26
C TYR A 113 -3.51 -7.83 3.96
N ASP A 114 -2.73 -7.25 3.04
CA ASP A 114 -3.24 -6.84 1.73
C ASP A 114 -3.86 -8.03 0.98
N THR A 115 -5.17 -7.96 0.72
CA THR A 115 -5.91 -9.10 0.18
C THR A 115 -5.47 -9.43 -1.24
N TRP A 116 -5.06 -8.44 -2.03
CA TRP A 116 -4.59 -8.70 -3.39
C TRP A 116 -3.28 -9.49 -3.36
N GLN A 117 -2.30 -9.05 -2.56
CA GLN A 117 -1.02 -9.76 -2.46
C GLN A 117 -1.22 -11.15 -1.84
N ILE A 118 -2.08 -11.29 -0.83
CA ILE A 118 -2.35 -12.60 -0.23
C ILE A 118 -2.94 -13.56 -1.27
N GLN A 119 -4.00 -13.15 -1.96
CA GLN A 119 -4.77 -14.03 -2.85
C GLN A 119 -4.05 -14.33 -4.18
N ASN A 120 -3.25 -13.39 -4.70
CA ASN A 120 -2.65 -13.55 -6.03
C ASN A 120 -1.19 -13.99 -5.98
N ILE A 121 -0.50 -13.76 -4.85
CA ILE A 121 0.95 -13.92 -4.76
C ILE A 121 1.34 -14.84 -3.60
N LEU A 122 0.95 -14.53 -2.37
CA LEU A 122 1.37 -15.27 -1.18
C LEU A 122 0.78 -16.69 -1.17
N VAL A 123 -0.45 -16.83 -1.64
CA VAL A 123 -1.18 -18.10 -1.75
C VAL A 123 -1.56 -18.32 -3.22
N PRO A 124 -0.63 -18.82 -4.06
CA PRO A 124 -0.89 -18.99 -5.48
C PRO A 124 -1.90 -20.11 -5.74
N THR A 125 -2.86 -19.87 -6.64
CA THR A 125 -3.91 -20.82 -7.05
C THR A 125 -3.31 -22.07 -7.70
N THR A 126 -3.11 -23.10 -6.88
CA THR A 126 -2.57 -24.42 -7.25
C THR A 126 -3.30 -25.50 -6.47
N GLU A 127 -3.20 -26.77 -6.90
CA GLU A 127 -3.77 -27.90 -6.12
C GLU A 127 -3.26 -27.94 -4.67
N GLN A 128 -2.02 -27.51 -4.45
CA GLN A 128 -1.37 -27.47 -3.13
C GLN A 128 -1.90 -26.33 -2.24
N SER A 129 -2.61 -25.35 -2.81
CA SER A 129 -3.22 -24.24 -2.09
C SER A 129 -4.71 -24.45 -1.76
N HIS A 130 -5.31 -25.59 -2.11
CA HIS A 130 -6.74 -25.84 -1.89
C HIS A 130 -7.16 -25.67 -0.41
N SER A 131 -6.29 -26.01 0.53
CA SER A 131 -6.54 -25.82 1.97
C SER A 131 -6.72 -24.34 2.38
N TRP A 132 -6.26 -23.40 1.55
CA TRP A 132 -6.32 -21.96 1.81
C TRP A 132 -7.60 -21.29 1.31
N GLN A 133 -8.43 -21.97 0.51
CA GLN A 133 -9.59 -21.34 -0.14
C GLN A 133 -10.53 -20.65 0.84
N PHE A 134 -10.80 -21.25 2.00
CA PHE A 134 -11.63 -20.60 3.02
C PHE A 134 -10.87 -19.45 3.71
N CYS A 135 -9.63 -19.69 4.14
CA CYS A 135 -8.80 -18.70 4.85
C CYS A 135 -8.54 -17.39 4.07
N ILE A 136 -8.27 -17.45 2.77
CA ILE A 136 -7.99 -16.23 1.96
C ILE A 136 -9.24 -15.40 1.65
N ASN A 137 -10.42 -16.00 1.83
CA ASN A 137 -11.72 -15.35 1.62
C ASN A 137 -12.30 -14.84 2.95
N ASP A 138 -12.11 -15.60 4.03
CA ASP A 138 -12.47 -15.21 5.39
C ASP A 138 -11.32 -15.55 6.36
N PRO A 139 -10.63 -14.55 6.93
CA PRO A 139 -9.54 -14.81 7.88
C PRO A 139 -10.00 -15.47 9.19
N ALA A 140 -11.31 -15.50 9.48
CA ALA A 140 -11.85 -16.27 10.60
C ALA A 140 -11.83 -17.79 10.35
N GLU A 141 -11.78 -18.22 9.10
CA GLU A 141 -11.72 -19.64 8.68
C GLU A 141 -10.28 -20.16 8.57
N CYS A 142 -9.27 -19.33 8.89
CA CYS A 142 -7.88 -19.77 8.88
C CYS A 142 -7.59 -20.73 10.03
N SER A 143 -6.87 -21.81 9.72
CA SER A 143 -6.23 -22.63 10.75
C SER A 143 -5.17 -21.83 11.51
N LYS A 144 -4.76 -22.32 12.69
CA LYS A 144 -3.68 -21.68 13.47
C LYS A 144 -2.38 -21.54 12.66
N ASP A 145 -2.05 -22.53 11.84
CA ASP A 145 -0.84 -22.53 11.02
C ASP A 145 -0.93 -21.53 9.87
N GLN A 146 -2.10 -21.47 9.20
CA GLN A 146 -2.36 -20.49 8.15
C GLN A 146 -2.29 -19.06 8.70
N LEU A 147 -2.92 -18.84 9.84
CA LEU A 147 -2.86 -17.56 10.52
C LEU A 147 -1.42 -17.24 10.92
N GLY A 148 -0.65 -18.19 11.44
CA GLY A 148 0.77 -18.02 11.76
C GLY A 148 1.61 -17.55 10.56
N LEU A 149 1.36 -18.10 9.38
CA LEU A 149 2.02 -17.67 8.13
C LEU A 149 1.60 -16.25 7.72
N LEU A 150 0.32 -15.90 7.86
CA LEU A 150 -0.17 -14.53 7.61
C LEU A 150 0.43 -13.54 8.62
N GLN A 151 0.66 -13.95 9.87
CA GLN A 151 1.39 -13.14 10.84
C GLN A 151 2.85 -12.94 10.45
N GLY A 152 3.51 -13.99 9.93
CA GLY A 152 4.84 -13.87 9.35
C GLY A 152 4.88 -12.90 8.17
N PHE A 153 3.86 -12.92 7.31
CA PHE A 153 3.73 -11.95 6.21
C PHE A 153 3.66 -10.51 6.72
N ARG A 154 2.85 -10.24 7.75
CA ARG A 154 2.81 -8.93 8.42
C ARG A 154 4.18 -8.51 8.94
N VAL A 155 4.95 -9.40 9.57
CA VAL A 155 6.29 -9.08 10.07
C VAL A 155 7.22 -8.64 8.94
N ASN A 156 7.27 -9.40 7.84
CA ASN A 156 8.06 -9.02 6.66
C ASN A 156 7.65 -7.66 6.10
N MET A 157 6.36 -7.34 6.15
CA MET A 157 5.88 -6.04 5.70
C MET A 157 6.32 -4.88 6.58
N LEU A 158 6.30 -5.05 7.91
CA LEU A 158 6.78 -4.02 8.82
C LEU A 158 8.28 -3.78 8.66
N GLU A 159 9.08 -4.85 8.57
CA GLU A 159 10.53 -4.75 8.30
C GLU A 159 10.81 -4.02 6.96
N ALA A 160 9.99 -4.28 5.95
CA ALA A 160 10.12 -3.62 4.65
C ALA A 160 9.79 -2.12 4.71
N LEU A 161 9.03 -1.67 5.70
CA LEU A 161 8.63 -0.29 5.92
C LEU A 161 9.61 0.53 6.77
N ASP A 162 10.66 -0.08 7.35
CA ASP A 162 11.65 0.57 8.22
C ASP A 162 12.16 1.91 7.67
N ALA A 163 12.42 1.99 6.36
CA ALA A 163 12.89 3.21 5.73
C ALA A 163 11.85 4.35 5.75
N VAL A 164 10.58 4.02 5.57
CA VAL A 164 9.47 4.99 5.64
C VAL A 164 9.20 5.36 7.10
N GLU A 165 9.27 4.39 8.02
CA GLU A 165 9.12 4.62 9.45
C GLU A 165 10.24 5.49 10.01
N ALA A 166 11.48 5.36 9.54
CA ALA A 166 12.59 6.20 9.97
C ALA A 166 12.51 7.64 9.41
N SER A 167 11.79 7.87 8.32
CA SER A 167 11.69 9.20 7.68
C SER A 167 10.87 10.17 8.52
N GLU A 168 11.44 11.32 8.91
CA GLU A 168 10.71 12.36 9.67
C GLU A 168 9.58 13.01 8.86
N GLU A 169 9.75 13.12 7.53
CA GLU A 169 8.73 13.67 6.64
C GLU A 169 7.75 12.61 6.10
N GLY A 170 8.04 11.33 6.34
CA GLY A 170 7.19 10.21 5.95
C GLY A 170 5.94 10.07 6.83
N GLY A 171 4.94 9.36 6.30
CA GLY A 171 3.75 8.96 7.05
C GLY A 171 3.39 7.50 6.81
N LEU A 172 2.75 6.89 7.80
CA LEU A 172 2.35 5.48 7.79
C LEU A 172 0.94 5.32 8.36
N PHE A 173 0.12 4.52 7.68
CA PHE A 173 -1.11 3.99 8.23
C PHE A 173 -1.25 2.52 7.83
N ILE A 174 -0.82 1.64 8.73
CA ILE A 174 -0.76 0.19 8.53
C ILE A 174 -1.76 -0.48 9.45
N ASN A 175 -2.97 -0.75 8.94
CA ASN A 175 -4.01 -1.41 9.72
C ASN A 175 -3.94 -2.93 9.61
N SER A 176 -4.60 -3.61 10.54
CA SER A 176 -4.68 -5.06 10.61
C SER A 176 -5.88 -5.66 9.89
N CYS A 177 -6.56 -4.88 9.05
CA CYS A 177 -7.67 -5.35 8.25
C CYS A 177 -7.15 -6.18 7.07
N PHE A 178 -7.99 -7.08 6.58
CA PHE A 178 -7.81 -7.73 5.30
C PHE A 178 -8.53 -6.86 4.27
N ILE A 179 -7.79 -6.05 3.50
CA ILE A 179 -8.38 -5.13 2.53
C ILE A 179 -7.34 -4.71 1.48
N HIS A 180 -7.83 -4.26 0.32
CA HIS A 180 -7.04 -3.67 -0.75
C HIS A 180 -7.76 -2.40 -1.23
N CYS A 181 -7.03 -1.29 -1.43
CA CYS A 181 -7.54 0.07 -1.66
C CYS A 181 -8.42 0.63 -0.54
N GLN A 182 -8.02 1.77 0.03
CA GLN A 182 -8.65 2.35 1.22
C GLN A 182 -8.97 3.84 1.08
N SER A 183 -8.28 4.55 0.19
CA SER A 183 -8.46 5.98 -0.06
C SER A 183 -9.52 6.30 -1.11
N GLU A 184 -9.91 5.31 -1.92
CA GLU A 184 -10.86 5.51 -3.03
C GLU A 184 -12.33 5.46 -2.60
N PHE A 185 -12.63 4.87 -1.44
CA PHE A 185 -13.99 4.74 -0.94
C PHE A 185 -14.17 5.45 0.40
N ASP A 186 -15.24 6.24 0.52
CA ASP A 186 -15.55 6.98 1.76
C ASP A 186 -15.67 6.06 2.98
N MET A 187 -16.16 4.83 2.78
CA MET A 187 -16.32 3.83 3.83
C MET A 187 -15.01 3.45 4.53
N THR A 188 -13.88 3.47 3.83
CA THR A 188 -12.53 3.16 4.34
C THR A 188 -11.70 4.41 4.60
N TRP A 189 -12.15 5.57 4.10
CA TRP A 189 -11.42 6.83 4.20
C TRP A 189 -11.80 7.63 5.46
N HIS A 190 -13.09 7.95 5.62
CA HIS A 190 -13.55 8.88 6.69
C HIS A 190 -14.97 8.66 7.22
N ARG A 191 -15.73 7.67 6.75
CA ARG A 191 -17.10 7.42 7.25
C ARG A 191 -17.10 7.03 8.74
N GLN A 192 -18.21 7.23 9.43
CA GLN A 192 -18.38 6.95 10.87
C GLN A 192 -17.94 5.55 11.34
N ARG A 193 -17.97 4.54 10.47
CA ARG A 193 -17.54 3.15 10.76
C ARG A 193 -16.32 2.72 9.95
N THR A 194 -15.47 3.66 9.57
CA THR A 194 -14.19 3.38 8.93
C THR A 194 -13.26 2.63 9.87
N PRO A 195 -12.35 1.79 9.35
CA PRO A 195 -11.23 1.29 10.13
C PRO A 195 -10.41 2.44 10.71
N VAL A 196 -10.06 2.32 11.99
CA VAL A 196 -9.29 3.31 12.74
C VAL A 196 -8.14 2.64 13.48
N ILE A 197 -7.04 3.39 13.67
CA ILE A 197 -5.94 3.02 14.57
C ILE A 197 -5.82 4.15 15.58
N ASN A 198 -5.81 3.85 16.88
CA ASN A 198 -5.78 4.85 17.95
C ASN A 198 -6.86 5.95 17.78
N GLN A 199 -8.07 5.55 17.38
CA GLN A 199 -9.21 6.43 17.09
C GLN A 199 -8.97 7.45 15.97
N ARG A 200 -8.04 7.17 15.05
CA ARG A 200 -7.79 8.00 13.87
C ARG A 200 -8.19 7.27 12.60
N SER A 201 -8.98 7.93 11.76
CA SER A 201 -9.25 7.46 10.40
C SER A 201 -8.06 7.69 9.48
N VAL A 202 -8.08 7.02 8.33
CA VAL A 202 -7.10 7.24 7.27
C VAL A 202 -7.06 8.72 6.85
N ALA A 203 -8.23 9.32 6.58
CA ALA A 203 -8.33 10.73 6.18
C ALA A 203 -7.75 11.70 7.22
N GLU A 204 -7.97 11.44 8.52
CA GLU A 204 -7.39 12.25 9.58
C GLU A 204 -5.86 12.12 9.60
N ALA A 205 -5.34 10.89 9.54
CA ALA A 205 -3.91 10.62 9.54
C ALA A 205 -3.20 11.26 8.33
N VAL A 206 -3.75 11.08 7.13
CA VAL A 206 -3.24 11.70 5.91
C VAL A 206 -3.34 13.22 6.01
N GLY A 207 -4.46 13.76 6.47
CA GLY A 207 -4.65 15.19 6.63
C GLY A 207 -3.68 15.81 7.64
N ASP A 208 -3.40 15.12 8.73
CA ASP A 208 -2.45 15.58 9.74
C ASP A 208 -1.03 15.60 9.20
N TRP A 209 -0.62 14.54 8.51
CA TRP A 209 0.67 14.47 7.84
C TRP A 209 0.80 15.51 6.72
N PHE A 210 -0.19 15.61 5.83
CA PHE A 210 -0.14 16.47 4.66
C PHE A 210 0.06 17.93 5.07
N PHE A 211 -0.70 18.40 6.06
CA PHE A 211 -0.61 19.75 6.59
C PHE A 211 0.42 19.94 7.72
N LYS A 212 1.24 18.93 8.03
CA LYS A 212 2.24 18.96 9.11
C LYS A 212 1.64 19.36 10.48
N ARG A 213 0.41 18.90 10.77
CA ARG A 213 -0.28 19.14 12.06
C ARG A 213 0.30 18.31 13.20
N ARG A 214 0.71 17.07 12.90
CA ARG A 214 1.40 16.14 13.81
C ARG A 214 2.02 14.97 13.03
N PRO A 215 2.98 14.23 13.62
CA PRO A 215 3.44 12.97 13.06
C PRO A 215 2.26 12.00 12.87
N ALA A 216 2.22 11.32 11.73
CA ALA A 216 1.19 10.34 11.42
C ALA A 216 1.85 9.02 11.02
N LYS A 217 2.26 8.26 12.04
CA LYS A 217 2.78 6.90 11.89
C LYS A 217 1.95 6.00 12.78
N TYR A 218 1.04 5.26 12.17
CA TYR A 218 0.10 4.38 12.82
C TYR A 218 0.33 2.97 12.31
N ILE A 219 0.74 2.08 13.21
CA ILE A 219 0.88 0.65 12.95
C ILE A 219 -0.02 -0.06 13.94
N ASP A 220 -0.92 -0.86 13.41
CA ASP A 220 -1.92 -1.59 14.19
C ASP A 220 -1.34 -2.89 14.75
N CYS A 221 -2.04 -3.48 15.71
CA CYS A 221 -1.68 -4.79 16.27
C CYS A 221 -1.94 -5.93 15.27
N PRO A 222 -1.44 -7.16 15.52
CA PRO A 222 -1.78 -8.33 14.69
C PRO A 222 -3.28 -8.65 14.68
N TYR A 223 -3.83 -9.06 13.53
CA TYR A 223 -5.22 -9.60 13.44
C TYR A 223 -5.42 -10.72 14.49
N PRO A 224 -6.58 -10.82 15.16
CA PRO A 224 -7.85 -10.11 14.92
C PRO A 224 -8.09 -8.90 15.83
N CYS A 225 -7.05 -8.17 16.21
CA CYS A 225 -7.16 -7.21 17.31
C CYS A 225 -8.01 -5.96 17.03
N ASN A 226 -8.18 -5.54 15.77
CA ASN A 226 -8.85 -4.29 15.43
C ASN A 226 -10.34 -4.52 15.14
N PRO A 227 -11.25 -4.15 16.07
CA PRO A 227 -12.68 -4.39 15.90
C PRO A 227 -13.34 -3.44 14.90
N SER A 228 -12.63 -2.40 14.43
CA SER A 228 -13.15 -1.46 13.43
C SER A 228 -12.98 -1.94 11.99
N CYS A 229 -12.23 -3.02 11.77
CA CYS A 229 -12.12 -3.65 10.47
C CYS A 229 -13.48 -4.22 10.01
N PHE A 230 -13.76 -4.11 8.72
CA PHE A 230 -14.92 -4.77 8.13
C PHE A 230 -14.74 -6.29 8.24
N LYS A 231 -15.84 -7.00 8.55
CA LYS A 231 -15.89 -8.45 8.34
C LYS A 231 -16.02 -8.69 6.84
N ILE A 232 -14.97 -9.18 6.20
CA ILE A 232 -15.06 -9.71 4.83
C ILE A 232 -15.97 -10.93 4.93
N GLY A 233 -17.09 -10.90 4.20
CA GLY A 233 -18.13 -11.94 4.28
C GLY A 233 -19.57 -11.41 4.29
N VAL A 234 -19.79 -10.11 4.49
CA VAL A 234 -21.11 -9.49 4.29
C VAL A 234 -21.08 -8.61 3.04
N TRP A 235 -20.86 -9.24 1.89
CA TRP A 235 -21.45 -8.77 0.64
C TRP A 235 -22.93 -9.19 0.66
N SER A 236 -23.73 -8.53 1.51
CA SER A 236 -25.15 -8.43 1.18
C SER A 236 -25.21 -7.52 -0.04
N SER A 237 -25.51 -8.11 -1.20
CA SER A 237 -25.81 -7.42 -2.45
C SER A 237 -26.61 -6.12 -2.18
N PRO A 238 -26.33 -5.02 -2.89
CA PRO A 238 -27.16 -3.82 -2.85
C PRO A 238 -28.45 -4.07 -3.65
N THR A 239 -29.29 -4.99 -3.17
CA THR A 239 -30.68 -5.16 -3.60
C THR A 239 -31.49 -5.71 -2.44
N SER A 240 -32.00 -4.82 -1.60
CA SER A 240 -33.36 -4.96 -1.06
C SER A 240 -33.87 -3.56 -0.76
N ASN A 241 -34.84 -3.15 -1.59
CA ASN A 241 -35.84 -2.13 -1.23
C ASN A 241 -36.54 -2.54 0.07
#